data_AF-A0A3D4ZXT3-F1
#
_entry.id   AF-A0A3D4ZXT3-F1
#
_cell.length_a   1.000
_cell.length_b   1.000
_cell.length_c   1.000
_cell.angle_alpha   90.00
_cell.angle_beta   90.00
_cell.angle_gamma   90.00
#
_symmetry.space_group_name_H-M   'P 1'
#
loop_
_entity.id
_entity.type
_entity.pdbx_description
1 polymer ?
#
loop_
_entity_poly.entity_id
_entity_poly.type
_entity_poly.pdbx_seq_one_letter_code
_entity_poly.pdbx_strand_id
1 'polypeptide(L)'
;MLPRTGPQLAVTEVGRTVDGIEVLSAGTDTHDGYNGGQFALADPETLSLGGGNVDSPRTRYGYGYGGLEVRGVRVLRLRVTNTIHDAWCYMRNTISHKPEYTTTFAGMMVDYHTAEGYTRRVALGMGVLNPKRTSNRPVWGTKAAPDDFIALGDIVFEGPEREIAIDLARWAPEGWDGQCWLSAGTENLAAARRMTVQILGAADSPEGIEITEGTPVGDLYAMRTYTVRRVPEPPVIDGKLDDAAWKQLGPAGDFLLLGRVGQSKQATRAWAAWDDTTFYIAFDCVETEKDQLNLAAKKIWNQDAVDMAIDVDADRDYFHQIIINGRGDTEQFNQGGDGRRETWQYSCAAGSYDGGWAVEVAIPFAQMGVTPRRGMKWTGNFVRYRPYPPVDEMLTWSPLPGDNLIVPEKFGEWVFD
;
A
#
# COMPACT_ATOMS: atom_id res chain seq x y z
N MET A 1 -32.16 -19.80 -8.31
CA MET A 1 -30.74 -19.45 -8.54
C MET A 1 -30.45 -19.63 -10.02
N LEU A 2 -29.90 -18.62 -10.69
CA LEU A 2 -29.39 -18.79 -12.06
C LEU A 2 -28.22 -19.80 -12.03
N PRO A 3 -28.10 -20.70 -13.02
CA PRO A 3 -26.97 -21.62 -13.09
C PRO A 3 -25.65 -20.83 -13.21
N ARG A 4 -24.65 -21.20 -12.41
CA ARG A 4 -23.29 -20.64 -12.53
C ARG A 4 -22.65 -21.19 -13.80
N THR A 5 -22.20 -20.31 -14.70
CA THR A 5 -21.39 -20.72 -15.86
C THR A 5 -19.93 -20.44 -15.57
N GLY A 6 -19.02 -21.13 -16.26
CA GLY A 6 -17.59 -20.91 -16.09
C GLY A 6 -17.12 -19.54 -16.59
N PRO A 7 -15.82 -19.24 -16.43
CA PRO A 7 -15.17 -18.05 -17.00
C PRO A 7 -15.43 -17.88 -18.50
N GLN A 8 -15.51 -16.63 -18.95
CA GLN A 8 -15.51 -16.26 -20.36
C GLN A 8 -14.05 -16.09 -20.81
N LEU A 9 -13.53 -17.10 -21.50
CA LEU A 9 -12.17 -17.15 -22.00
C LEU A 9 -12.18 -17.14 -23.54
N ALA A 10 -11.42 -16.24 -24.13
CA ALA A 10 -11.15 -16.22 -25.57
C ALA A 10 -9.65 -15.99 -25.80
N VAL A 11 -9.04 -16.79 -26.68
CA VAL A 11 -7.67 -16.59 -27.15
C VAL A 11 -7.67 -16.78 -28.67
N THR A 12 -7.07 -15.83 -29.38
CA THR A 12 -6.99 -15.81 -30.84
C THR A 12 -5.55 -15.62 -31.28
N GLU A 13 -5.11 -16.43 -32.24
CA GLU A 13 -3.83 -16.24 -32.93
C GLU A 13 -3.90 -14.97 -33.80
N VAL A 14 -2.83 -14.18 -33.77
CA VAL A 14 -2.70 -12.90 -34.47
C VAL A 14 -1.61 -12.97 -35.53
N GLY A 15 -0.39 -13.36 -35.14
CA GLY A 15 0.73 -13.64 -36.05
C GLY A 15 1.19 -12.46 -36.91
N ARG A 16 1.42 -11.27 -36.32
CA ARG A 16 1.92 -10.09 -37.07
C ARG A 16 2.77 -9.15 -36.22
N THR A 17 3.49 -8.23 -36.88
CA THR A 17 4.23 -7.15 -36.21
C THR A 17 3.44 -5.84 -36.22
N VAL A 18 3.34 -5.19 -35.07
CA VAL A 18 2.73 -3.86 -34.89
C VAL A 18 3.72 -2.98 -34.15
N ASP A 19 4.05 -1.82 -34.72
CA ASP A 19 5.03 -0.86 -34.17
C ASP A 19 6.36 -1.49 -33.72
N GLY A 20 6.84 -2.48 -34.49
CA GLY A 20 8.08 -3.20 -34.22
C GLY A 20 7.97 -4.36 -33.21
N ILE A 21 6.79 -4.61 -32.66
CA ILE A 21 6.53 -5.70 -31.70
C ILE A 21 5.83 -6.85 -32.41
N GLU A 22 6.38 -8.06 -32.31
CA GLU A 22 5.73 -9.28 -32.82
C GLU A 22 4.60 -9.68 -31.86
N VAL A 23 3.35 -9.62 -32.32
CA VAL A 23 2.16 -10.04 -31.59
C VAL A 23 1.72 -11.42 -32.10
N LEU A 24 1.87 -12.43 -31.24
CA LEU A 24 1.59 -13.83 -31.54
C LEU A 24 0.12 -14.14 -31.33
N SER A 25 -0.43 -13.72 -30.19
CA SER A 25 -1.80 -14.01 -29.76
C SER A 25 -2.40 -12.84 -28.98
N ALA A 26 -3.73 -12.79 -28.92
CA ALA A 26 -4.50 -11.89 -28.06
C ALA A 26 -5.53 -12.71 -27.27
N GLY A 27 -5.80 -12.32 -26.02
CA GLY A 27 -6.71 -13.08 -25.17
C GLY A 27 -7.46 -12.25 -24.13
N THR A 28 -8.66 -12.70 -23.77
CA THR A 28 -9.47 -12.15 -22.68
C THR A 28 -9.91 -13.27 -21.74
N ASP A 29 -9.80 -13.05 -20.43
CA ASP A 29 -10.26 -13.97 -19.38
C ASP A 29 -11.04 -13.17 -18.35
N THR A 30 -12.33 -13.47 -18.22
CA THR A 30 -13.19 -12.70 -17.33
C THR A 30 -14.32 -13.51 -16.73
N HIS A 31 -14.68 -13.16 -15.49
CA HIS A 31 -15.78 -13.79 -14.79
C HIS A 31 -16.37 -12.85 -13.73
N ASP A 32 -17.69 -12.81 -13.61
CA ASP A 32 -18.41 -12.02 -12.61
C ASP A 32 -18.70 -12.78 -11.30
N GLY A 33 -18.25 -14.04 -11.18
CA GLY A 33 -18.54 -14.93 -10.05
C GLY A 33 -19.91 -15.63 -10.15
N TYR A 34 -20.66 -15.40 -11.23
CA TYR A 34 -21.96 -16.00 -11.51
C TYR A 34 -22.02 -16.61 -12.92
N ASN A 35 -22.59 -15.89 -13.88
CA ASN A 35 -22.75 -16.37 -15.25
C ASN A 35 -22.46 -15.31 -16.32
N GLY A 36 -21.88 -14.18 -15.92
CA GLY A 36 -21.50 -13.09 -16.78
C GLY A 36 -19.98 -12.94 -16.89
N GLY A 37 -19.59 -12.10 -17.84
CA GLY A 37 -18.25 -11.54 -17.93
C GLY A 37 -18.18 -10.18 -17.26
N GLN A 38 -16.97 -9.77 -16.94
CA GLN A 38 -16.60 -8.39 -16.63
C GLN A 38 -16.03 -7.72 -17.89
N PHE A 39 -15.49 -6.51 -17.75
CA PHE A 39 -14.80 -5.83 -18.85
C PHE A 39 -13.45 -6.51 -19.09
N ALA A 40 -13.15 -6.83 -20.35
CA ALA A 40 -11.85 -7.30 -20.80
C ALA A 40 -11.59 -6.79 -22.22
N LEU A 41 -10.35 -6.40 -22.49
CA LEU A 41 -9.90 -5.78 -23.74
C LEU A 41 -8.56 -6.40 -24.13
N ALA A 42 -8.46 -6.91 -25.36
CA ALA A 42 -7.18 -7.25 -25.97
C ALA A 42 -7.25 -6.84 -27.44
N ASP A 43 -6.58 -5.73 -27.77
CA ASP A 43 -6.54 -5.15 -29.10
C ASP A 43 -5.10 -5.14 -29.62
N PRO A 44 -4.77 -6.07 -30.54
CA PRO A 44 -3.44 -6.15 -31.11
C PRO A 44 -3.13 -5.03 -32.11
N GLU A 45 -4.12 -4.27 -32.64
CA GLU A 45 -3.84 -3.15 -33.56
C GLU A 45 -3.28 -1.94 -32.83
N THR A 46 -3.82 -1.66 -31.65
CA THR A 46 -3.45 -0.49 -30.85
C THR A 46 -2.49 -0.84 -29.72
N LEU A 47 -2.10 -2.12 -29.62
CA LEU A 47 -1.31 -2.70 -28.53
C LEU A 47 -1.93 -2.40 -27.14
N SER A 48 -3.25 -2.45 -27.07
CA SER A 48 -4.02 -2.14 -25.87
C SER A 48 -4.57 -3.40 -25.23
N LEU A 49 -4.41 -3.52 -23.92
CA LEU A 49 -4.90 -4.66 -23.15
C LEU A 49 -5.39 -4.22 -21.77
N GLY A 50 -6.37 -4.92 -21.20
CA GLY A 50 -6.89 -4.55 -19.90
C GLY A 50 -8.16 -5.26 -19.51
N GLY A 51 -8.70 -4.85 -18.37
CA GLY A 51 -9.93 -5.40 -17.86
C GLY A 51 -10.29 -4.85 -16.50
N GLY A 52 -11.41 -5.36 -15.99
CA GLY A 52 -11.87 -5.11 -14.64
C GLY A 52 -13.38 -5.11 -14.54
N ASN A 53 -13.89 -4.63 -13.42
CA ASN A 53 -15.29 -4.82 -13.06
C ASN A 53 -16.22 -3.85 -13.80
N VAL A 54 -17.30 -4.39 -14.37
CA VAL A 54 -18.38 -3.56 -14.92
C VAL A 54 -19.17 -2.91 -13.78
N ASP A 55 -19.95 -1.89 -14.13
CA ASP A 55 -20.95 -1.39 -13.19
C ASP A 55 -22.10 -2.40 -13.13
N SER A 56 -22.23 -3.12 -12.01
CA SER A 56 -23.21 -4.17 -11.85
C SER A 56 -23.71 -4.25 -10.42
N PRO A 57 -25.04 -4.15 -10.18
CA PRO A 57 -25.62 -4.38 -8.86
C PRO A 57 -25.63 -5.87 -8.49
N ARG A 58 -25.35 -6.76 -9.45
CA ARG A 58 -25.52 -8.21 -9.31
C ARG A 58 -24.39 -8.87 -8.55
N THR A 59 -23.16 -8.42 -8.77
CA THR A 59 -21.97 -8.99 -8.17
C THR A 59 -20.88 -7.96 -8.08
N ARG A 60 -20.21 -7.97 -6.93
CA ARG A 60 -19.04 -7.16 -6.63
C ARG A 60 -17.76 -8.01 -6.64
N TYR A 61 -17.88 -9.26 -7.08
CA TYR A 61 -16.80 -10.23 -7.19
C TYR A 61 -16.45 -10.45 -8.66
N GLY A 62 -15.24 -10.95 -8.90
CA GLY A 62 -14.82 -11.34 -10.24
C GLY A 62 -13.53 -10.67 -10.67
N TYR A 63 -13.23 -10.86 -11.94
CA TYR A 63 -12.05 -10.31 -12.58
C TYR A 63 -12.30 -10.07 -14.06
N GLY A 64 -11.49 -9.19 -14.64
CA GLY A 64 -11.35 -9.05 -16.06
C GLY A 64 -9.90 -8.82 -16.40
N TYR A 65 -9.37 -9.64 -17.30
CA TYR A 65 -8.02 -9.50 -17.83
C TYR A 65 -8.07 -9.53 -19.35
N GLY A 66 -7.24 -8.70 -19.95
CA GLY A 66 -6.86 -8.80 -21.33
C GLY A 66 -5.36 -8.98 -21.43
N GLY A 67 -4.90 -9.67 -22.46
CA GLY A 67 -3.49 -9.90 -22.67
C GLY A 67 -3.10 -10.00 -24.13
N LEU A 68 -1.83 -9.70 -24.38
CA LEU A 68 -1.16 -9.89 -25.66
C LEU A 68 0.05 -10.80 -25.43
N GLU A 69 0.18 -11.83 -26.26
CA GLU A 69 1.40 -12.63 -26.35
C GLU A 69 2.32 -11.95 -27.34
N VAL A 70 3.50 -11.53 -26.87
CA VAL A 70 4.45 -10.75 -27.66
C VAL A 70 5.83 -11.35 -27.64
N ARG A 71 6.63 -11.08 -28.67
CA ARG A 71 8.05 -11.42 -28.75
C ARG A 71 8.89 -10.22 -29.17
N GLY A 72 10.14 -10.21 -28.73
CA GLY A 72 11.10 -9.14 -29.04
C GLY A 72 10.90 -7.92 -28.15
N VAL A 73 10.39 -8.13 -26.94
CA VAL A 73 10.17 -7.06 -25.97
C VAL A 73 11.17 -7.17 -24.82
N ARG A 74 11.71 -6.03 -24.38
CA ARG A 74 12.49 -5.93 -23.15
C ARG A 74 12.10 -4.73 -22.32
N VAL A 75 12.36 -3.54 -22.84
CA VAL A 75 11.93 -2.30 -22.22
C VAL A 75 10.64 -1.86 -22.89
N LEU A 76 9.60 -1.59 -22.10
CA LEU A 76 8.30 -1.16 -22.59
C LEU A 76 7.96 0.22 -22.05
N ARG A 77 7.55 1.13 -22.94
CA ARG A 77 6.85 2.35 -22.57
C ARG A 77 5.36 2.08 -22.59
N LEU A 78 4.68 2.39 -21.49
CA LEU A 78 3.30 2.01 -21.26
C LEU A 78 2.48 3.24 -20.89
N ARG A 79 1.28 3.37 -21.43
CA ARG A 79 0.24 4.26 -20.89
C ARG A 79 -0.74 3.43 -20.07
N VAL A 80 -0.86 3.75 -18.79
CA VAL A 80 -1.83 3.15 -17.88
C VAL A 80 -3.00 4.11 -17.74
N THR A 81 -4.22 3.65 -18.02
CA THR A 81 -5.46 4.42 -17.79
C THR A 81 -6.41 3.63 -16.90
N ASN A 82 -7.12 4.29 -15.99
CA ASN A 82 -7.96 3.62 -15.01
C ASN A 82 -9.21 4.43 -14.60
N THR A 83 -10.20 3.73 -14.06
CA THR A 83 -11.42 4.32 -13.45
C THR A 83 -11.42 4.20 -11.92
N ILE A 84 -10.25 4.00 -11.33
CA ILE A 84 -10.06 3.77 -9.88
C ILE A 84 -9.81 5.11 -9.18
N HIS A 85 -8.99 5.97 -9.79
CA HIS A 85 -8.71 7.31 -9.30
C HIS A 85 -9.98 8.13 -9.08
N ASP A 86 -10.05 8.82 -7.93
CA ASP A 86 -11.17 9.65 -7.45
C ASP A 86 -12.55 8.98 -7.41
N ALA A 87 -12.62 7.68 -7.65
CA ALA A 87 -13.90 7.01 -7.76
C ALA A 87 -14.45 6.67 -6.37
N TRP A 88 -15.63 7.22 -6.07
CA TRP A 88 -16.31 7.02 -4.80
C TRP A 88 -16.66 5.54 -4.53
N CYS A 89 -16.56 5.13 -3.26
CA CYS A 89 -16.97 3.81 -2.78
C CYS A 89 -17.71 3.94 -1.44
N TYR A 90 -18.83 3.21 -1.29
CA TYR A 90 -19.66 3.25 -0.07
C TYR A 90 -18.94 2.67 1.17
N MET A 91 -17.89 1.87 0.98
CA MET A 91 -17.09 1.29 2.07
C MET A 91 -15.99 2.22 2.57
N ARG A 92 -16.14 3.55 2.42
CA ARG A 92 -15.16 4.55 2.88
C ARG A 92 -13.75 4.27 2.34
N ASN A 93 -13.53 4.60 1.07
CA ASN A 93 -12.24 4.48 0.38
C ASN A 93 -11.58 3.09 0.32
N THR A 94 -12.21 2.01 0.84
CA THR A 94 -11.68 0.66 0.60
C THR A 94 -11.88 0.26 -0.86
N ILE A 95 -10.77 -0.07 -1.51
CA ILE A 95 -10.72 -0.42 -2.94
C ILE A 95 -11.24 -1.85 -3.17
N SER A 96 -11.08 -2.70 -2.16
CA SER A 96 -11.59 -4.07 -2.11
C SER A 96 -12.91 -4.13 -1.34
N HIS A 97 -13.76 -5.09 -1.72
CA HIS A 97 -14.95 -5.40 -0.94
C HIS A 97 -14.61 -5.95 0.45
N LYS A 98 -13.52 -6.70 0.56
CA LYS A 98 -13.01 -7.13 1.85
C LYS A 98 -11.48 -7.24 1.86
N PRO A 99 -10.80 -6.60 2.81
CA PRO A 99 -9.34 -6.59 2.92
C PRO A 99 -8.74 -7.96 3.24
N GLU A 100 -9.51 -8.90 3.80
CA GLU A 100 -9.10 -10.29 3.98
C GLU A 100 -9.01 -11.09 2.67
N TYR A 101 -9.51 -10.56 1.55
CA TYR A 101 -9.36 -11.23 0.25
C TYR A 101 -7.93 -11.09 -0.26
N THR A 102 -7.25 -12.22 -0.33
CA THR A 102 -5.87 -12.27 -0.81
C THR A 102 -5.73 -12.08 -2.31
N THR A 103 -6.82 -12.13 -3.09
CA THR A 103 -6.76 -12.05 -4.55
C THR A 103 -7.01 -10.66 -5.13
N THR A 104 -7.22 -9.64 -4.30
CA THR A 104 -7.40 -8.26 -4.73
C THR A 104 -6.18 -7.78 -5.53
N PHE A 105 -6.42 -7.26 -6.74
CA PHE A 105 -5.36 -6.90 -7.67
C PHE A 105 -5.79 -5.76 -8.61
N ALA A 106 -4.86 -4.84 -8.89
CA ALA A 106 -4.89 -3.90 -10.00
C ALA A 106 -3.47 -3.76 -10.55
N GLY A 107 -3.24 -4.20 -11.79
CA GLY A 107 -1.91 -4.12 -12.39
C GLY A 107 -1.75 -4.98 -13.62
N MET A 108 -0.50 -5.38 -13.86
CA MET A 108 -0.09 -6.25 -14.95
C MET A 108 0.42 -7.60 -14.46
N MET A 109 0.30 -8.62 -15.29
CA MET A 109 1.00 -9.89 -15.12
C MET A 109 1.88 -10.14 -16.32
N VAL A 110 3.10 -10.62 -16.04
CA VAL A 110 4.07 -11.00 -17.06
C VAL A 110 4.37 -12.49 -16.92
N ASP A 111 4.00 -13.27 -17.92
CA ASP A 111 4.38 -14.68 -18.02
C ASP A 111 5.55 -14.82 -19.00
N TYR A 112 6.72 -15.23 -18.49
CA TYR A 112 7.95 -15.33 -19.27
C TYR A 112 8.05 -16.70 -19.96
N HIS A 113 8.36 -16.68 -21.25
CA HIS A 113 8.61 -17.86 -22.04
C HIS A 113 10.11 -18.21 -22.08
N THR A 114 10.42 -19.49 -22.19
CA THR A 114 11.78 -20.03 -22.33
C THR A 114 11.71 -21.22 -23.28
N ALA A 115 12.84 -21.88 -23.55
CA ALA A 115 12.85 -23.12 -24.31
C ALA A 115 11.97 -24.24 -23.71
N GLU A 116 11.63 -24.17 -22.42
CA GLU A 116 10.77 -25.13 -21.71
C GLU A 116 9.27 -24.71 -21.71
N GLY A 117 8.94 -23.58 -22.36
CA GLY A 117 7.61 -22.97 -22.31
C GLY A 117 7.53 -21.82 -21.31
N TYR A 118 6.33 -21.55 -20.79
CA TYR A 118 6.11 -20.51 -19.80
C TYR A 118 6.52 -20.98 -18.39
N THR A 119 7.58 -20.39 -17.83
CA THR A 119 8.23 -20.91 -16.61
C THR A 119 8.15 -19.97 -15.40
N ARG A 120 7.85 -18.69 -15.60
CA ARG A 120 7.75 -17.71 -14.51
C ARG A 120 6.62 -16.73 -14.74
N ARG A 121 5.86 -16.41 -13.70
CA ARG A 121 4.84 -15.36 -13.69
C ARG A 121 5.16 -14.31 -12.62
N VAL A 122 5.17 -13.05 -13.01
CA VAL A 122 5.38 -11.93 -12.08
C VAL A 122 4.14 -11.03 -12.08
N ALA A 123 3.63 -10.72 -10.88
CA ALA A 123 2.55 -9.76 -10.70
C ALA A 123 3.13 -8.37 -10.43
N LEU A 124 2.85 -7.44 -11.35
CA LEU A 124 3.25 -6.03 -11.28
C LEU A 124 2.04 -5.21 -10.83
N GLY A 125 1.95 -4.96 -9.52
CA GLY A 125 0.86 -4.18 -8.92
C GLY A 125 1.06 -2.68 -9.09
N MET A 126 -0.03 -1.98 -9.40
CA MET A 126 -0.01 -0.53 -9.68
C MET A 126 -0.78 0.28 -8.61
N GLY A 127 -0.75 -0.22 -7.37
CA GLY A 127 -1.39 0.39 -6.19
C GLY A 127 -2.20 -0.61 -5.38
N VAL A 128 -2.67 -1.71 -6.00
CA VAL A 128 -3.42 -2.76 -5.31
C VAL A 128 -2.78 -4.12 -5.57
N LEU A 129 -2.08 -4.64 -4.57
CA LEU A 129 -1.37 -5.92 -4.65
C LEU A 129 -1.26 -6.58 -3.29
N ASN A 130 -1.90 -7.75 -3.14
CA ASN A 130 -1.78 -8.55 -1.93
C ASN A 130 -0.73 -9.67 -2.14
N PRO A 131 0.34 -9.74 -1.32
CA PRO A 131 1.41 -10.72 -1.50
C PRO A 131 0.97 -12.15 -1.14
N LYS A 132 -0.21 -12.34 -0.55
CA LYS A 132 -0.80 -13.67 -0.28
C LYS A 132 -1.67 -14.16 -1.43
N ARG A 133 -1.68 -13.49 -2.58
CA ARG A 133 -2.49 -13.85 -3.75
C ARG A 133 -2.11 -15.23 -4.27
N THR A 134 -3.10 -16.10 -4.39
CA THR A 134 -2.95 -17.46 -4.95
C THR A 134 -3.70 -17.66 -6.26
N SER A 135 -4.33 -16.61 -6.79
CA SER A 135 -5.13 -16.70 -8.01
C SER A 135 -4.25 -17.00 -9.23
N ASN A 136 -4.68 -17.95 -10.05
CA ASN A 136 -3.98 -18.37 -11.26
C ASN A 136 -4.45 -17.62 -12.52
N ARG A 137 -5.25 -16.56 -12.33
CA ARG A 137 -5.76 -15.73 -13.42
C ARG A 137 -4.70 -14.76 -13.89
N PRO A 138 -4.62 -14.47 -15.21
CA PRO A 138 -5.37 -15.12 -16.29
C PRO A 138 -4.85 -16.53 -16.63
N VAL A 139 -5.68 -17.38 -17.25
CA VAL A 139 -5.39 -18.82 -17.49
C VAL A 139 -4.62 -19.15 -18.79
N TRP A 140 -3.82 -18.22 -19.29
CA TRP A 140 -2.78 -18.46 -20.30
C TRP A 140 -1.38 -18.34 -19.67
N GLY A 141 -0.31 -18.39 -20.47
CA GLY A 141 1.06 -18.37 -19.94
C GLY A 141 1.34 -19.58 -19.05
N THR A 142 1.82 -19.34 -17.82
CA THR A 142 2.11 -20.39 -16.83
C THR A 142 0.84 -21.06 -16.29
N LYS A 143 -0.29 -20.35 -16.32
CA LYS A 143 -1.58 -20.77 -15.72
C LYS A 143 -1.48 -21.05 -14.20
N ALA A 144 -0.47 -20.49 -13.54
CA ALA A 144 -0.18 -20.64 -12.12
C ALA A 144 -0.38 -19.31 -11.37
N ALA A 145 -0.31 -19.36 -10.03
CA ALA A 145 -0.17 -18.15 -9.24
C ALA A 145 1.19 -17.46 -9.57
N PRO A 146 1.31 -16.14 -9.37
CA PRO A 146 2.57 -15.44 -9.54
C PRO A 146 3.66 -15.97 -8.60
N ASP A 147 4.88 -16.09 -9.11
CA ASP A 147 6.08 -16.42 -8.35
C ASP A 147 6.56 -15.21 -7.53
N ASP A 148 6.39 -14.01 -8.07
CA ASP A 148 6.77 -12.75 -7.43
C ASP A 148 5.69 -11.67 -7.48
N PHE A 149 5.76 -10.77 -6.50
CA PHE A 149 4.87 -9.64 -6.33
C PHE A 149 5.70 -8.35 -6.26
N ILE A 150 5.61 -7.54 -7.31
CA ILE A 150 6.36 -6.29 -7.45
C ILE A 150 5.37 -5.13 -7.49
N ALA A 151 5.55 -4.16 -6.60
CA ALA A 151 4.80 -2.91 -6.63
C ALA A 151 5.53 -1.89 -7.50
N LEU A 152 4.84 -1.37 -8.53
CA LEU A 152 5.30 -0.27 -9.38
C LEU A 152 4.88 1.10 -8.84
N GLY A 153 4.59 1.19 -7.54
CA GLY A 153 4.01 2.36 -6.90
C GLY A 153 2.48 2.39 -6.92
N ASP A 154 1.93 3.57 -6.68
CA ASP A 154 0.52 3.79 -6.36
C ASP A 154 -0.27 4.38 -7.55
N ILE A 155 0.18 4.03 -8.76
CA ILE A 155 -0.18 4.64 -10.05
C ILE A 155 -1.69 4.85 -10.23
N VAL A 156 -2.51 3.84 -9.91
CA VAL A 156 -3.98 3.93 -10.13
C VAL A 156 -4.69 4.88 -9.18
N PHE A 157 -3.99 5.37 -8.14
CA PHE A 157 -4.52 6.34 -7.18
C PHE A 157 -3.96 7.74 -7.38
N GLU A 158 -2.78 7.87 -7.96
CA GLU A 158 -2.16 9.17 -8.20
C GLU A 158 -2.82 9.95 -9.34
N GLY A 159 -3.43 9.26 -10.31
CA GLY A 159 -4.14 9.89 -11.42
C GLY A 159 -4.97 8.90 -12.25
N PRO A 160 -5.84 9.41 -13.13
CA PRO A 160 -6.63 8.57 -14.04
C PRO A 160 -5.78 8.00 -15.20
N GLU A 161 -4.64 8.63 -15.48
CA GLU A 161 -3.69 8.25 -16.52
C GLU A 161 -2.25 8.49 -16.05
N ARG A 162 -1.33 7.59 -16.41
CA ARG A 162 0.11 7.76 -16.21
C ARG A 162 0.90 7.02 -17.28
N GLU A 163 1.95 7.65 -17.80
CA GLU A 163 2.97 6.97 -18.61
C GLU A 163 4.11 6.46 -17.72
N ILE A 164 4.53 5.23 -17.95
CA ILE A 164 5.62 4.57 -17.24
C ILE A 164 6.53 3.82 -18.24
N ALA A 165 7.74 3.50 -17.82
CA ALA A 165 8.60 2.57 -18.55
C ALA A 165 9.03 1.43 -17.63
N ILE A 166 9.00 0.19 -18.10
CA ILE A 166 9.44 -0.99 -17.34
C ILE A 166 10.50 -1.76 -18.12
N ASP A 167 11.48 -2.35 -17.43
CA ASP A 167 12.45 -3.28 -18.00
C ASP A 167 12.13 -4.70 -17.53
N LEU A 168 11.55 -5.50 -18.43
CA LEU A 168 11.13 -6.87 -18.14
C LEU A 168 12.31 -7.78 -17.76
N ALA A 169 13.53 -7.46 -18.20
CA ALA A 169 14.72 -8.26 -17.86
C ALA A 169 15.00 -8.29 -16.36
N ARG A 170 14.48 -7.32 -15.58
CA ARG A 170 14.67 -7.23 -14.13
C ARG A 170 14.03 -8.39 -13.36
N TRP A 171 13.01 -9.03 -13.94
CA TRP A 171 12.26 -10.10 -13.30
C TRP A 171 12.17 -11.37 -14.16
N ALA A 172 12.88 -11.38 -15.28
CA ALA A 172 12.91 -12.51 -16.19
C ALA A 172 13.67 -13.70 -15.56
N PRO A 173 13.23 -14.95 -15.82
CA PRO A 173 14.00 -16.13 -15.46
C PRO A 173 15.26 -16.25 -16.33
N GLU A 174 16.21 -17.06 -15.88
CA GLU A 174 17.31 -17.52 -16.74
C GLU A 174 16.73 -18.22 -17.99
N GLY A 175 17.33 -17.95 -19.14
CA GLY A 175 16.89 -18.53 -20.42
C GLY A 175 15.63 -17.88 -21.02
N TRP A 176 15.18 -16.73 -20.51
CA TRP A 176 14.14 -15.93 -21.17
C TRP A 176 14.55 -15.55 -22.59
N ASP A 177 13.67 -15.81 -23.54
CA ASP A 177 13.90 -15.67 -24.99
C ASP A 177 13.30 -14.39 -25.59
N GLY A 178 12.82 -13.47 -24.74
CA GLY A 178 12.16 -12.23 -25.18
C GLY A 178 10.69 -12.40 -25.54
N GLN A 179 10.11 -13.60 -25.39
CA GLN A 179 8.66 -13.83 -25.50
C GLN A 179 7.98 -13.81 -24.12
N CYS A 180 6.81 -13.18 -24.05
CA CYS A 180 5.97 -13.19 -22.85
C CYS A 180 4.50 -12.96 -23.16
N TRP A 181 3.61 -13.41 -22.27
CA TRP A 181 2.28 -12.81 -22.16
C TRP A 181 2.35 -11.56 -21.28
N LEU A 182 1.88 -10.45 -21.82
CA LEU A 182 1.60 -9.23 -21.08
C LEU A 182 0.10 -9.17 -20.85
N SER A 183 -0.32 -9.21 -19.58
CA SER A 183 -1.73 -9.14 -19.20
C SER A 183 -1.96 -7.96 -18.30
N ALA A 184 -3.13 -7.32 -18.37
CA ALA A 184 -3.52 -6.26 -17.45
C ALA A 184 -5.00 -6.39 -17.07
N GLY A 185 -5.33 -5.93 -15.88
CA GLY A 185 -6.70 -5.98 -15.40
C GLY A 185 -6.83 -5.84 -13.90
N THR A 186 -8.03 -6.13 -13.42
CA THR A 186 -8.36 -6.07 -11.99
C THR A 186 -9.06 -7.32 -11.52
N GLU A 187 -8.93 -7.63 -10.23
CA GLU A 187 -9.60 -8.76 -9.58
C GLU A 187 -10.08 -8.35 -8.19
N ASN A 188 -11.32 -8.72 -7.87
CA ASN A 188 -12.00 -8.47 -6.58
C ASN A 188 -11.91 -7.02 -6.07
N LEU A 189 -12.08 -6.08 -7.00
CA LEU A 189 -12.27 -4.66 -6.69
C LEU A 189 -13.75 -4.27 -6.66
N ALA A 190 -14.05 -3.07 -6.15
CA ALA A 190 -15.38 -2.49 -6.25
C ALA A 190 -15.91 -2.44 -7.70
N ALA A 191 -17.24 -2.32 -7.85
CA ALA A 191 -17.87 -2.18 -9.16
C ALA A 191 -17.34 -0.96 -9.93
N ALA A 192 -17.38 -1.04 -11.26
CA ALA A 192 -16.88 0.02 -12.15
C ALA A 192 -15.39 0.38 -11.96
N ARG A 193 -14.57 -0.53 -11.43
CA ARG A 193 -13.11 -0.38 -11.34
C ARG A 193 -12.44 -1.16 -12.45
N ARG A 194 -11.81 -0.44 -13.38
CA ARG A 194 -11.20 -0.99 -14.59
C ARG A 194 -9.86 -0.31 -14.82
N MET A 195 -8.99 -1.01 -15.53
CA MET A 195 -7.77 -0.42 -16.06
C MET A 195 -7.42 -1.00 -17.42
N THR A 196 -6.70 -0.21 -18.20
CA THR A 196 -6.10 -0.61 -19.46
C THR A 196 -4.66 -0.14 -19.51
N VAL A 197 -3.85 -0.88 -20.26
CA VAL A 197 -2.46 -0.61 -20.56
C VAL A 197 -2.31 -0.60 -22.06
N GLN A 198 -1.74 0.48 -22.60
CA GLN A 198 -1.32 0.56 -23.99
C GLN A 198 0.21 0.51 -24.06
N ILE A 199 0.76 -0.34 -24.92
CA ILE A 199 2.19 -0.32 -25.22
C ILE A 199 2.44 0.81 -26.22
N LEU A 200 3.17 1.83 -25.80
CA LEU A 200 3.53 3.00 -26.61
C LEU A 200 4.81 2.79 -27.43
N GLY A 201 5.62 1.80 -27.04
CA GLY A 201 6.84 1.44 -27.75
C GLY A 201 7.70 0.45 -26.95
N ALA A 202 8.66 -0.15 -27.64
CA ALA A 202 9.62 -1.09 -27.07
C ALA A 202 11.07 -0.68 -27.38
N ALA A 203 12.01 -1.11 -26.53
CA ALA A 203 13.45 -0.95 -26.75
C ALA A 203 14.23 -2.16 -26.20
N ASP A 204 15.42 -2.40 -26.77
CA ASP A 204 16.30 -3.51 -26.38
C ASP A 204 17.20 -3.20 -25.17
N SER A 205 17.24 -1.94 -24.74
CA SER A 205 18.09 -1.44 -23.65
C SER A 205 17.36 -0.38 -22.83
N PRO A 206 17.57 -0.33 -21.50
CA PRO A 206 17.05 0.73 -20.63
C PRO A 206 17.87 2.04 -20.69
N GLU A 207 18.98 2.06 -21.43
CA GLU A 207 19.86 3.23 -21.52
C GLU A 207 19.11 4.47 -22.02
N GLY A 208 19.19 5.57 -21.26
CA GLY A 208 18.50 6.84 -21.58
C GLY A 208 16.99 6.81 -21.35
N ILE A 209 16.44 5.77 -20.72
CA ILE A 209 15.02 5.66 -20.36
C ILE A 209 14.89 5.68 -18.83
N GLU A 210 14.05 6.56 -18.31
CA GLU A 210 13.70 6.57 -16.89
C GLU A 210 12.77 5.38 -16.59
N ILE A 211 13.34 4.33 -16.02
CA ILE A 211 12.59 3.12 -15.67
C ILE A 211 11.84 3.36 -14.35
N THR A 212 10.56 3.01 -14.35
CA THR A 212 9.74 2.90 -13.15
C THR A 212 10.23 1.72 -12.33
N GLU A 213 10.88 2.04 -11.22
CA GLU A 213 11.42 1.07 -10.28
C GLU A 213 10.29 0.27 -9.61
N GLY A 214 10.45 -1.06 -9.59
CA GLY A 214 9.54 -1.96 -8.91
C GLY A 214 10.15 -2.44 -7.59
N THR A 215 9.36 -2.43 -6.51
CA THR A 215 9.81 -2.93 -5.20
C THR A 215 9.10 -4.25 -4.86
N PRO A 216 9.80 -5.30 -4.42
CA PRO A 216 9.17 -6.50 -3.89
C PRO A 216 8.21 -6.15 -2.75
N VAL A 217 6.98 -6.66 -2.80
CA VAL A 217 5.95 -6.31 -1.81
C VAL A 217 6.33 -6.81 -0.40
N GLY A 218 7.06 -7.92 -0.30
CA GLY A 218 7.58 -8.40 0.98
C GLY A 218 8.46 -7.36 1.69
N ASP A 219 9.32 -6.68 0.92
CA ASP A 219 10.24 -5.67 1.44
C ASP A 219 9.50 -4.39 1.84
N LEU A 220 8.45 -4.01 1.09
CA LEU A 220 7.61 -2.87 1.43
C LEU A 220 6.89 -3.02 2.77
N TYR A 221 6.57 -4.26 3.17
CA TYR A 221 5.92 -4.57 4.44
C TYR A 221 6.88 -5.17 5.48
N ALA A 222 8.19 -4.93 5.30
CA ALA A 222 9.20 -5.25 6.29
C ALA A 222 9.05 -4.34 7.52
N MET A 223 9.23 -4.94 8.69
CA MET A 223 9.22 -4.17 9.95
C MET A 223 10.40 -3.23 9.96
N ARG A 224 10.14 -1.98 10.36
CA ARG A 224 11.18 -0.94 10.44
C ARG A 224 11.82 -0.93 11.82
N THR A 225 13.03 -0.39 11.89
CA THR A 225 13.73 -0.15 13.17
C THR A 225 13.93 1.35 13.36
N TYR A 226 13.66 1.84 14.56
CA TYR A 226 13.88 3.22 14.98
C TYR A 226 14.80 3.26 16.20
N THR A 227 15.77 4.17 16.21
CA THR A 227 16.64 4.38 17.38
C THR A 227 16.03 5.47 18.26
N VAL A 228 15.59 5.11 19.46
CA VAL A 228 15.09 6.03 20.47
C VAL A 228 16.27 6.61 21.23
N ARG A 229 16.61 7.86 20.92
CA ARG A 229 17.81 8.50 21.44
C ARG A 229 17.58 9.07 22.83
N ARG A 230 18.57 8.92 23.71
CA ARG A 230 18.61 9.60 25.00
C ARG A 230 18.91 11.09 24.78
N VAL A 231 18.07 11.96 25.31
CA VAL A 231 18.26 13.42 25.25
C VAL A 231 18.79 13.95 26.60
N PRO A 232 19.74 14.90 26.59
CA PRO A 232 20.24 15.51 27.82
C PRO A 232 19.32 16.62 28.34
N GLU A 233 18.56 17.25 27.44
CA GLU A 233 17.61 18.32 27.74
C GLU A 233 16.21 17.82 27.32
N PRO A 234 15.26 17.70 28.27
CA PRO A 234 13.92 17.24 27.96
C PRO A 234 13.17 18.30 27.13
N PRO A 235 12.37 17.88 26.13
CA PRO A 235 11.54 18.80 25.36
C PRO A 235 10.44 19.41 26.24
N VAL A 236 10.03 20.63 25.90
CA VAL A 236 8.89 21.30 26.54
C VAL A 236 7.63 20.88 25.81
N ILE A 237 6.73 20.18 26.51
CA ILE A 237 5.48 19.69 25.91
C ILE A 237 4.49 20.85 25.73
N ASP A 238 4.60 21.58 24.62
CA ASP A 238 3.79 22.74 24.30
C ASP A 238 3.16 22.72 22.88
N GLY A 239 3.44 21.66 22.12
CA GLY A 239 2.93 21.44 20.78
C GLY A 239 3.80 22.10 19.70
N LYS A 240 5.01 22.58 20.03
CA LYS A 240 5.95 23.18 19.07
C LYS A 240 7.21 22.33 18.96
N LEU A 241 7.56 21.97 17.73
CA LEU A 241 8.73 21.13 17.47
C LEU A 241 10.02 21.96 17.35
N ASP A 242 10.20 22.96 18.22
CA ASP A 242 11.35 23.87 18.19
C ASP A 242 12.44 23.54 19.23
N ASP A 243 12.21 22.56 20.11
CA ASP A 243 13.20 22.01 21.02
C ASP A 243 14.41 21.37 20.31
N ALA A 244 15.56 21.40 20.97
CA ALA A 244 16.79 20.78 20.48
C ALA A 244 16.64 19.27 20.24
N ALA A 245 15.84 18.59 21.08
CA ALA A 245 15.51 17.17 20.94
C ALA A 245 14.95 16.86 19.54
N TRP A 246 13.98 17.62 19.04
CA TRP A 246 13.34 17.32 17.76
C TRP A 246 14.15 17.74 16.53
N LYS A 247 15.00 18.76 16.68
CA LYS A 247 15.87 19.27 15.60
C LYS A 247 17.07 18.39 15.30
N GLN A 248 17.59 17.66 16.29
CA GLN A 248 18.81 16.87 16.17
C GLN A 248 18.56 15.39 15.85
N LEU A 249 17.33 14.91 16.09
CA LEU A 249 16.96 13.52 15.89
C LEU A 249 16.48 13.27 14.47
N GLY A 250 16.93 12.15 13.89
CA GLY A 250 16.35 11.63 12.66
C GLY A 250 14.87 11.24 12.90
N PRO A 251 13.93 11.72 12.08
CA PRO A 251 12.53 11.33 12.21
C PRO A 251 12.32 9.88 11.77
N ALA A 252 11.35 9.22 12.38
CA ALA A 252 10.58 8.19 11.71
C ALA A 252 9.80 8.88 10.58
N GLY A 253 10.13 8.59 9.32
CA GLY A 253 9.51 9.18 8.13
C GLY A 253 8.95 8.11 7.19
N ASP A 254 8.63 8.52 5.97
CA ASP A 254 8.20 7.64 4.87
C ASP A 254 7.00 6.75 5.22
N PHE A 255 6.00 7.32 5.89
CA PHE A 255 4.79 6.59 6.28
C PHE A 255 4.05 6.10 5.04
N LEU A 256 3.61 4.84 5.06
CA LEU A 256 2.78 4.28 4.01
C LEU A 256 1.31 4.37 4.38
N LEU A 257 0.47 4.54 3.37
CA LEU A 257 -0.98 4.39 3.50
C LEU A 257 -1.31 2.95 3.89
N LEU A 258 -2.23 2.78 4.83
CA LEU A 258 -2.63 1.49 5.36
C LEU A 258 -3.10 0.55 4.23
N GLY A 259 -2.48 -0.63 4.16
CA GLY A 259 -2.78 -1.65 3.15
C GLY A 259 -2.34 -1.27 1.73
N ARG A 260 -1.54 -0.22 1.58
CA ARG A 260 -1.10 0.32 0.29
C ARG A 260 0.42 0.51 0.28
N VAL A 261 0.93 0.67 -0.93
CA VAL A 261 2.36 0.87 -1.21
C VAL A 261 2.70 2.34 -1.40
N GLY A 262 1.70 3.21 -1.49
CA GLY A 262 1.84 4.66 -1.64
C GLY A 262 1.92 5.41 -0.32
N GLN A 263 2.30 6.69 -0.44
CA GLN A 263 2.36 7.65 0.65
C GLN A 263 1.25 8.69 0.49
N SER A 264 0.87 9.35 1.58
CA SER A 264 0.00 10.54 1.50
C SER A 264 0.76 11.71 0.89
N LYS A 265 0.03 12.62 0.24
CA LYS A 265 0.54 13.95 -0.13
C LYS A 265 0.86 14.81 1.11
N GLN A 266 0.24 14.49 2.25
CA GLN A 266 0.45 15.14 3.53
C GLN A 266 1.46 14.35 4.35
N ALA A 267 2.74 14.73 4.24
CA ALA A 267 3.82 14.05 4.91
C ALA A 267 3.62 13.99 6.43
N THR A 268 4.05 12.88 7.03
CA THR A 268 4.06 12.69 8.47
C THR A 268 5.46 12.29 8.91
N ARG A 269 5.91 12.91 10.00
CA ARG A 269 7.15 12.58 10.69
C ARG A 269 6.82 12.33 12.15
N ALA A 270 7.51 11.39 12.76
CA ALA A 270 7.42 11.16 14.19
C ALA A 270 8.82 11.05 14.79
N TRP A 271 8.93 11.33 16.08
CA TRP A 271 10.14 11.14 16.85
C TRP A 271 9.81 10.44 18.14
N ALA A 272 10.77 9.68 18.64
CA ALA A 272 10.76 9.21 20.01
C ALA A 272 12.12 9.44 20.65
N ALA A 273 12.10 9.90 21.90
CA ALA A 273 13.27 10.20 22.69
C ALA A 273 13.06 9.74 24.14
N TRP A 274 14.12 9.72 24.93
CA TRP A 274 14.00 9.39 26.35
C TRP A 274 15.04 10.10 27.21
N ASP A 275 14.77 10.21 28.50
CA ASP A 275 15.76 10.55 29.52
C ASP A 275 15.69 9.56 30.69
N ASP A 276 16.34 9.85 31.82
CA ASP A 276 16.39 8.93 32.96
C ASP A 276 15.03 8.67 33.62
N THR A 277 14.00 9.43 33.27
CA THR A 277 12.69 9.42 33.93
C THR A 277 11.50 9.32 32.99
N THR A 278 11.64 9.78 31.75
CA THR A 278 10.52 10.03 30.85
C THR A 278 10.83 9.56 29.43
N PHE A 279 9.80 8.98 28.80
CA PHE A 279 9.76 8.69 27.38
C PHE A 279 8.95 9.77 26.66
N TYR A 280 9.47 10.26 25.54
CA TYR A 280 8.90 11.37 24.79
C TYR A 280 8.55 10.92 23.38
N ILE A 281 7.41 11.36 22.87
CA ILE A 281 7.01 11.19 21.47
C ILE A 281 6.60 12.55 20.90
N ALA A 282 6.95 12.78 19.64
CA ALA A 282 6.44 13.91 18.87
C ALA A 282 5.93 13.45 17.51
N PHE A 283 4.92 14.15 16.99
CA PHE A 283 4.44 14.02 15.63
C PHE A 283 4.45 15.39 14.95
N ASP A 284 4.88 15.38 13.71
CA ASP A 284 4.69 16.47 12.77
C ASP A 284 3.79 16.01 11.64
N CYS A 285 2.66 16.70 11.50
CA CYS A 285 1.61 16.41 10.55
C CYS A 285 1.51 17.59 9.58
N VAL A 286 2.25 17.51 8.47
CA VAL A 286 2.05 18.44 7.35
C VAL A 286 0.60 18.31 6.90
N GLU A 287 -0.08 19.42 6.73
CA GLU A 287 -1.48 19.49 6.36
C GLU A 287 -1.77 20.80 5.63
N THR A 288 -1.72 20.75 4.30
CA THR A 288 -2.11 21.90 3.46
C THR A 288 -3.62 22.13 3.45
N GLU A 289 -4.42 21.16 3.90
CA GLU A 289 -5.89 21.21 3.92
C GLU A 289 -6.44 21.39 5.35
N LYS A 290 -5.75 22.19 6.18
CA LYS A 290 -6.02 22.30 7.63
C LYS A 290 -7.45 22.73 7.99
N ASP A 291 -8.13 23.45 7.11
CA ASP A 291 -9.53 23.85 7.32
C ASP A 291 -10.52 22.68 7.22
N GLN A 292 -10.08 21.53 6.71
CA GLN A 292 -10.89 20.32 6.56
C GLN A 292 -10.73 19.32 7.72
N LEU A 293 -9.87 19.62 8.71
CA LEU A 293 -9.64 18.72 9.84
C LEU A 293 -10.98 18.34 10.50
N ASN A 294 -11.29 17.05 10.47
CA ASN A 294 -12.43 16.50 11.15
C ASN A 294 -12.08 16.28 12.62
N LEU A 295 -12.54 17.18 13.47
CA LEU A 295 -12.33 17.10 14.92
C LEU A 295 -13.65 17.00 15.70
N ALA A 296 -14.76 16.81 14.99
CA ALA A 296 -16.11 16.80 15.56
C ALA A 296 -16.68 15.39 15.74
N ALA A 297 -16.04 14.36 15.16
CA ALA A 297 -16.50 12.99 15.27
C ALA A 297 -16.49 12.50 16.73
N LYS A 298 -17.50 11.70 17.10
CA LYS A 298 -17.65 11.21 18.49
C LYS A 298 -16.47 10.36 18.99
N LYS A 299 -15.86 9.57 18.10
CA LYS A 299 -14.76 8.66 18.41
C LYS A 299 -13.47 9.29 17.93
N ILE A 300 -12.44 9.35 18.77
CA ILE A 300 -11.19 10.04 18.46
C ILE A 300 -10.47 9.48 17.22
N TRP A 301 -10.54 8.18 16.96
CA TRP A 301 -9.97 7.54 15.76
C TRP A 301 -10.74 7.81 14.46
N ASN A 302 -11.88 8.51 14.54
CA ASN A 302 -12.58 9.07 13.38
C ASN A 302 -12.35 10.59 13.30
N GLN A 303 -11.33 11.11 13.98
CA GLN A 303 -10.89 12.50 13.89
C GLN A 303 -9.48 12.55 13.29
N ASP A 304 -9.07 13.72 12.82
CA ASP A 304 -7.67 13.99 12.49
C ASP A 304 -6.82 13.90 13.76
N ALA A 305 -6.07 12.81 13.85
CA ALA A 305 -5.38 12.38 15.06
C ALA A 305 -4.12 11.58 14.75
N VAL A 306 -3.24 11.48 15.75
CA VAL A 306 -2.10 10.58 15.75
C VAL A 306 -2.32 9.48 16.78
N ASP A 307 -1.82 8.28 16.50
CA ASP A 307 -1.83 7.14 17.41
C ASP A 307 -0.41 6.58 17.55
N MET A 308 -0.06 6.26 18.79
CA MET A 308 1.16 5.56 19.15
C MET A 308 0.78 4.25 19.83
N ALA A 309 1.03 3.16 19.11
CA ALA A 309 0.96 1.81 19.64
C ALA A 309 2.31 1.46 20.27
N ILE A 310 2.32 1.13 21.57
CA ILE A 310 3.53 0.93 22.36
C ILE A 310 3.44 -0.41 23.08
N ASP A 311 4.32 -1.33 22.72
CA ASP A 311 4.58 -2.59 23.41
C ASP A 311 5.96 -2.49 24.09
N VAL A 312 5.93 -2.28 25.40
CA VAL A 312 7.13 -2.11 26.23
C VAL A 312 7.87 -3.42 26.52
N ASP A 313 7.19 -4.56 26.34
CA ASP A 313 7.70 -5.90 26.63
C ASP A 313 8.28 -6.56 25.36
N ALA A 314 7.96 -6.01 24.17
CA ALA A 314 8.33 -6.50 22.85
C ALA A 314 7.86 -7.93 22.57
N ASP A 315 6.81 -8.38 23.27
CA ASP A 315 6.24 -9.72 23.15
C ASP A 315 5.21 -9.83 22.01
N ARG A 316 4.76 -8.69 21.47
CA ARG A 316 3.77 -8.58 20.39
C ARG A 316 2.42 -9.21 20.74
N ASP A 317 2.11 -9.34 22.03
CA ASP A 317 0.81 -9.81 22.52
C ASP A 317 0.02 -8.66 23.16
N TYR A 318 0.66 -7.87 24.01
CA TYR A 318 0.04 -6.73 24.67
C TYR A 318 0.63 -5.41 24.20
N PHE A 319 -0.22 -4.43 23.91
CA PHE A 319 0.24 -3.08 23.66
C PHE A 319 -0.76 -2.02 24.11
N HIS A 320 -0.20 -0.85 24.42
CA HIS A 320 -0.94 0.33 24.82
C HIS A 320 -1.08 1.28 23.62
N GLN A 321 -2.26 1.85 23.42
CA GLN A 321 -2.50 2.88 22.40
C GLN A 321 -2.80 4.20 23.07
N ILE A 322 -2.19 5.27 22.58
CA ILE A 322 -2.54 6.65 22.95
C ILE A 322 -2.87 7.38 21.66
N ILE A 323 -4.11 7.86 21.55
CA ILE A 323 -4.59 8.59 20.39
C ILE A 323 -4.81 10.04 20.79
N ILE A 324 -4.25 10.99 20.03
CA ILE A 324 -4.32 12.41 20.31
C ILE A 324 -4.73 13.16 19.04
N ASN A 325 -5.79 13.95 19.10
CA ASN A 325 -6.26 14.72 17.95
C ASN A 325 -5.51 16.05 17.77
N GLY A 326 -5.74 16.74 16.65
CA GLY A 326 -5.14 18.05 16.36
C GLY A 326 -5.52 19.20 17.32
N ARG A 327 -6.39 18.97 18.32
CA ARG A 327 -6.69 19.92 19.41
C ARG A 327 -6.08 19.52 20.76
N GLY A 328 -5.47 18.35 20.85
CA GLY A 328 -4.95 17.79 22.09
C GLY A 328 -5.97 17.03 22.94
N ASP A 329 -7.17 16.75 22.41
CA ASP A 329 -8.05 15.77 23.05
C ASP A 329 -7.39 14.39 22.93
N THR A 330 -7.48 13.56 23.97
CA THR A 330 -6.77 12.28 24.03
C THR A 330 -7.63 11.15 24.58
N GLU A 331 -7.44 9.94 24.06
CA GLU A 331 -7.95 8.69 24.63
C GLU A 331 -6.84 7.63 24.62
N GLN A 332 -6.91 6.67 25.55
CA GLN A 332 -5.97 5.55 25.61
C GLN A 332 -6.71 4.22 25.67
N PHE A 333 -6.10 3.19 25.07
CA PHE A 333 -6.66 1.86 24.97
C PHE A 333 -5.60 0.80 25.29
N ASN A 334 -6.05 -0.37 25.70
CA ASN A 334 -5.21 -1.55 25.83
C ASN A 334 -5.69 -2.61 24.84
N GLN A 335 -4.75 -3.23 24.14
CA GLN A 335 -5.01 -4.27 23.16
C GLN A 335 -4.26 -5.55 23.56
N GLY A 336 -4.92 -6.70 23.38
CA GLY A 336 -4.35 -8.02 23.70
C GLY A 336 -4.13 -8.30 25.19
N GLY A 337 -3.12 -9.11 25.52
CA GLY A 337 -2.69 -9.41 26.90
C GLY A 337 -3.76 -10.00 27.80
N ASP A 338 -4.63 -10.87 27.26
CA ASP A 338 -5.74 -11.54 27.97
C ASP A 338 -6.56 -10.61 28.89
N GLY A 339 -6.92 -9.43 28.36
CA GLY A 339 -7.77 -8.47 29.07
C GLY A 339 -7.05 -7.62 30.11
N ARG A 340 -5.70 -7.57 30.10
CA ARG A 340 -4.90 -6.61 30.86
C ARG A 340 -5.41 -5.18 30.65
N ARG A 341 -5.64 -4.46 31.77
CA ARG A 341 -6.13 -3.08 31.78
C ARG A 341 -5.20 -2.18 32.56
N GLU A 342 -4.63 -1.20 31.86
CA GLU A 342 -3.73 -0.21 32.45
C GLU A 342 -4.07 1.18 31.95
N THR A 343 -3.72 2.18 32.73
CA THR A 343 -3.95 3.59 32.40
C THR A 343 -2.71 4.35 32.81
N TRP A 344 -1.99 4.86 31.82
CA TRP A 344 -0.79 5.64 32.05
C TRP A 344 -1.17 7.11 32.23
N GLN A 345 -0.51 7.76 33.19
CA GLN A 345 -0.53 9.22 33.28
C GLN A 345 0.54 9.78 32.35
N TYR A 346 0.19 10.77 31.55
CA TYR A 346 1.10 11.45 30.63
C TYR A 346 0.71 12.92 30.48
N SER A 347 1.63 13.73 29.98
CA SER A 347 1.34 15.10 29.54
C SER A 347 1.39 15.14 28.02
N CYS A 348 0.49 15.89 27.39
CA CYS A 348 0.49 16.09 25.96
C CYS A 348 0.06 17.50 25.58
N ALA A 349 0.51 17.95 24.42
CA ALA A 349 0.11 19.21 23.82
C ALA A 349 -0.02 19.03 22.31
N ALA A 350 -0.98 19.75 21.71
CA ALA A 350 -1.11 19.89 20.27
C ALA A 350 -0.94 21.35 19.88
N GLY A 351 -0.16 21.61 18.85
CA GLY A 351 0.06 22.94 18.30
C GLY A 351 -0.23 22.98 16.81
N SER A 352 -0.74 24.10 16.32
CA SER A 352 -0.94 24.29 14.88
C SER A 352 0.05 25.33 14.36
N TYR A 353 0.50 25.16 13.12
CA TYR A 353 1.36 26.10 12.43
C TYR A 353 0.86 26.30 10.98
N ASP A 354 1.58 27.10 10.19
CA ASP A 354 1.25 27.31 8.78
C ASP A 354 1.61 26.07 7.95
N GLY A 355 0.61 25.45 7.33
CA GLY A 355 0.78 24.22 6.57
C GLY A 355 0.84 22.93 7.40
N GLY A 356 0.47 22.94 8.68
CA GLY A 356 0.39 21.71 9.48
C GLY A 356 0.04 21.87 10.95
N TRP A 357 0.21 20.77 11.69
CA TRP A 357 0.04 20.68 13.14
C TRP A 357 1.00 19.65 13.73
N ALA A 358 1.22 19.74 15.04
CA ALA A 358 2.12 18.89 15.78
C ALA A 358 1.48 18.42 17.08
N VAL A 359 1.97 17.27 17.58
CA VAL A 359 1.63 16.72 18.89
C VAL A 359 2.92 16.35 19.60
N GLU A 360 2.99 16.64 20.90
CA GLU A 360 4.05 16.20 21.79
C GLU A 360 3.47 15.47 22.99
N VAL A 361 4.17 14.43 23.47
CA VAL A 361 3.76 13.58 24.58
C VAL A 361 4.95 13.28 25.47
N ALA A 362 4.75 13.34 26.78
CA ALA A 362 5.69 12.89 27.80
C ALA A 362 5.04 11.85 28.71
N ILE A 363 5.61 10.65 28.74
CA ILE A 363 5.15 9.51 29.53
C ILE A 363 6.25 9.13 30.54
N PRO A 364 6.07 9.35 31.84
CA PRO A 364 7.05 8.92 32.83
C PRO A 364 7.18 7.38 32.82
N PHE A 365 8.42 6.85 32.81
CA PHE A 365 8.66 5.39 32.77
C PHE A 365 8.00 4.64 33.93
N ALA A 366 7.89 5.28 35.09
CA ALA A 366 7.20 4.72 36.26
C ALA A 366 5.72 4.40 35.99
N GLN A 367 5.05 5.14 35.09
CA GLN A 367 3.65 4.90 34.71
C GLN A 367 3.51 3.64 33.85
N MET A 368 4.58 3.27 33.16
CA MET A 368 4.67 2.08 32.30
C MET A 368 5.24 0.86 33.05
N GLY A 369 5.62 1.01 34.33
CA GLY A 369 6.32 -0.04 35.08
C GLY A 369 7.74 -0.33 34.58
N VAL A 370 8.33 0.57 33.80
CA VAL A 370 9.65 0.38 33.17
C VAL A 370 10.75 1.05 34.01
N THR A 371 11.89 0.38 34.13
CA THR A 371 13.14 1.00 34.58
C THR A 371 13.99 1.31 33.35
N PRO A 372 14.22 2.58 33.01
CA PRO A 372 14.87 2.94 31.75
C PRO A 372 16.35 2.58 31.76
N ARG A 373 16.82 2.02 30.65
CA ARG A 373 18.24 1.68 30.44
C ARG A 373 18.57 1.67 28.95
N ARG A 374 19.86 1.86 28.65
CA ARG A 374 20.38 1.67 27.29
C ARG A 374 20.18 0.23 26.83
N GLY A 375 19.93 0.04 25.54
CA GLY A 375 19.72 -1.26 24.90
C GLY A 375 18.36 -1.90 25.20
N MET A 376 17.39 -1.16 25.78
CA MET A 376 16.00 -1.61 25.77
C MET A 376 15.51 -1.75 24.33
N LYS A 377 14.62 -2.72 24.13
CA LYS A 377 13.92 -2.94 22.88
C LYS A 377 12.44 -2.97 23.17
N TRP A 378 11.72 -2.09 22.51
CA TRP A 378 10.26 -2.10 22.47
C TRP A 378 9.82 -2.41 21.06
N THR A 379 8.53 -2.74 20.90
CA THR A 379 7.91 -2.68 19.58
C THR A 379 6.80 -1.66 19.58
N GLY A 380 6.53 -1.07 18.42
CA GLY A 380 5.43 -0.13 18.28
C GLY A 380 5.17 0.32 16.87
N ASN A 381 4.19 1.21 16.74
CA ASN A 381 3.92 1.90 15.49
C ASN A 381 3.51 3.35 15.74
N PHE A 382 3.87 4.21 14.79
CA PHE A 382 3.37 5.57 14.70
C PHE A 382 2.30 5.60 13.61
N VAL A 383 1.15 6.18 13.91
CA VAL A 383 -0.02 6.19 13.03
C VAL A 383 -0.60 7.60 12.95
N ARG A 384 -1.11 7.98 11.79
CA ARG A 384 -1.93 9.19 11.61
C ARG A 384 -3.25 8.84 10.93
N TYR A 385 -4.34 9.38 11.44
CA TYR A 385 -5.67 9.35 10.87
C TYR A 385 -5.98 10.68 10.17
N ARG A 386 -6.53 10.61 8.95
CA ARG A 386 -7.05 11.76 8.19
C ARG A 386 -8.44 11.42 7.61
N PRO A 387 -9.52 11.43 8.42
CA PRO A 387 -10.83 10.91 8.03
C PRO A 387 -11.84 12.02 7.71
N TYR A 388 -11.69 12.71 6.57
CA TYR A 388 -12.64 13.74 6.12
C TYR A 388 -12.95 13.61 4.62
N PRO A 389 -14.22 13.54 4.17
CA PRO A 389 -14.53 13.30 2.76
C PRO A 389 -13.91 14.36 1.82
N PRO A 390 -13.35 13.96 0.66
CA PRO A 390 -13.24 12.58 0.15
C PRO A 390 -12.03 11.79 0.70
N VAL A 391 -11.21 12.39 1.56
CA VAL A 391 -10.02 11.79 2.19
C VAL A 391 -10.42 10.83 3.32
N ASP A 392 -9.84 9.63 3.30
CA ASP A 392 -9.92 8.70 4.43
C ASP A 392 -8.62 7.92 4.42
N GLU A 393 -7.57 8.56 4.93
CA GLU A 393 -6.22 8.02 4.95
C GLU A 393 -5.86 7.61 6.37
N MET A 394 -5.26 6.44 6.48
CA MET A 394 -4.53 6.02 7.67
C MET A 394 -3.08 5.81 7.24
N LEU A 395 -2.16 6.50 7.88
CA LEU A 395 -0.73 6.45 7.59
C LEU A 395 -0.04 5.65 8.70
N THR A 396 0.86 4.75 8.34
CA THR A 396 1.58 3.89 9.28
C THR A 396 3.08 3.98 9.04
N TRP A 397 3.89 4.12 10.09
CA TRP A 397 5.34 4.12 9.96
C TRP A 397 5.87 2.72 9.71
N SER A 398 5.59 1.77 10.59
CA SER A 398 5.81 0.35 10.30
C SER A 398 4.66 -0.12 9.40
N PRO A 399 4.95 -0.52 8.16
CA PRO A 399 3.96 -0.69 7.11
C PRO A 399 3.08 -1.93 7.33
N LEU A 400 1.78 -1.79 7.06
CA LEU A 400 0.78 -2.86 7.25
C LEU A 400 0.15 -3.28 5.91
N PRO A 401 0.13 -4.59 5.58
CA PRO A 401 -0.34 -5.10 4.28
C PRO A 401 -1.86 -5.22 4.14
N GLY A 402 -2.63 -4.81 5.14
CA GLY A 402 -4.10 -4.89 5.18
C GLY A 402 -4.72 -3.62 5.75
N ASP A 403 -6.00 -3.67 6.07
CA ASP A 403 -6.78 -2.53 6.57
C ASP A 403 -6.85 -2.44 8.11
N ASN A 404 -6.22 -3.39 8.81
CA ASN A 404 -6.25 -3.46 10.25
C ASN A 404 -4.99 -2.80 10.85
N LEU A 405 -5.18 -1.88 11.78
CA LEU A 405 -4.10 -1.23 12.53
C LEU A 405 -3.62 -2.08 13.73
N ILE A 406 -4.44 -3.01 14.21
CA ILE A 406 -4.16 -3.86 15.38
C ILE A 406 -3.46 -5.13 14.91
N VAL A 407 -2.18 -5.00 14.56
CA VAL A 407 -1.32 -6.10 14.06
C VAL A 407 0.06 -6.03 14.74
N PRO A 408 0.18 -6.43 16.01
CA PRO A 408 1.41 -6.30 16.77
C PRO A 408 2.58 -7.12 16.17
N GLU A 409 2.31 -8.16 15.39
CA GLU A 409 3.31 -8.92 14.62
C GLU A 409 4.02 -8.09 13.54
N LYS A 410 3.51 -6.89 13.23
CA LYS A 410 4.06 -5.95 12.26
C LYS A 410 4.56 -4.65 12.87
N PHE A 411 4.56 -4.53 14.20
CA PHE A 411 5.19 -3.40 14.87
C PHE A 411 6.68 -3.34 14.56
N GLY A 412 7.16 -2.12 14.35
CA GLY A 412 8.57 -1.84 14.18
C GLY A 412 9.31 -1.96 15.51
N GLU A 413 10.62 -2.15 15.44
CA GLU A 413 11.47 -2.23 16.63
C GLU A 413 11.96 -0.84 17.04
N TRP A 414 11.84 -0.51 18.32
CA TRP A 414 12.36 0.72 18.92
C TRP A 414 13.53 0.38 19.83
N VAL A 415 14.73 0.82 19.47
CA VAL A 415 15.98 0.49 20.17
C VAL A 415 16.50 1.71 20.92
N PHE A 416 16.61 1.62 22.24
CA PHE A 416 17.06 2.71 23.10
C PHE A 416 18.59 2.72 23.20
N ASP A 417 19.24 3.88 22.97
CA ASP A 417 20.71 3.97 22.82
C ASP A 417 21.53 4.26 24.09
#